data_AF-A0A7X7DVQ6-F1
#
_entry.id   AF-A0A7X7DVQ6-F1
#
_cell.length_a   1.000
_cell.length_b   1.000
_cell.length_c   1.000
_cell.angle_alpha   90.00
_cell.angle_beta   90.00
_cell.angle_gamma   90.00
#
_symmetry.space_group_name_H-M   'P 1'
#
loop_
_entity.id
_entity.type
_entity.pdbx_description
1 polymer ?
#
loop_
_entity_poly.entity_id
_entity_poly.type
_entity_poly.pdbx_seq_one_letter_code
_entity_poly.pdbx_strand_id
1 'polypeptide(L)'
;NIQQCLNDYGIPLFLNTTVTEIVGKGRLEGIRVASVGEDRAPIPDTERFIACDTLLLSVGLIPENELSRDAGVAMDPVTGGAVVNDSFMTSVDGIFACGNVLHVHDLVDWVSVEAAEAGKFAAGYVRSGREASSCRIPVRPGSGVRYTLPQSVSGERDCILSLRVAAPWRNRCIVVKSGEREVARKKEMRLHPAEMIRIPLKKEALSGCSSLEVTVE
;
A
#
# COMPACT_ATOMS: atom_id res chain seq x y z
N ASN A 1 -6.67 -4.13 -22.46
CA ASN A 1 -8.01 -3.53 -22.30
C ASN A 1 -7.94 -2.00 -22.40
N ILE A 2 -7.26 -1.28 -21.50
CA ILE A 2 -7.18 0.20 -21.53
C ILE A 2 -6.70 0.78 -22.87
N GLN A 3 -5.59 0.28 -23.42
CA GLN A 3 -5.07 0.76 -24.72
C GLN A 3 -6.09 0.60 -25.85
N GLN A 4 -6.85 -0.50 -25.83
CA GLN A 4 -7.87 -0.75 -26.83
C GLN A 4 -8.99 0.28 -26.73
N CYS A 5 -9.47 0.59 -25.52
CA CYS A 5 -10.47 1.64 -25.32
C CYS A 5 -9.98 3.02 -25.82
N LEU A 6 -8.73 3.38 -25.54
CA LEU A 6 -8.17 4.65 -26.02
C LEU A 6 -8.20 4.72 -27.56
N ASN A 7 -7.83 3.62 -28.23
CA ASN A 7 -7.84 3.55 -29.68
C ASN A 7 -9.27 3.53 -30.26
N ASP A 8 -10.15 2.68 -29.73
CA ASP A 8 -11.50 2.47 -30.25
C ASP A 8 -12.38 3.74 -30.12
N TYR A 9 -12.21 4.49 -29.04
CA TYR A 9 -12.93 5.73 -28.78
C TYR A 9 -12.18 6.99 -29.22
N GLY A 10 -10.97 6.86 -29.80
CA GLY A 10 -10.16 7.98 -30.24
C GLY A 10 -9.77 8.95 -29.11
N ILE A 11 -9.58 8.44 -27.89
CA ILE A 11 -9.26 9.26 -26.71
C ILE A 11 -7.76 9.59 -26.73
N PRO A 12 -7.36 10.88 -26.84
CA PRO A 12 -5.96 11.24 -26.88
C PRO A 12 -5.27 10.99 -25.54
N LEU A 13 -4.09 10.38 -25.57
CA LEU A 13 -3.24 10.13 -24.41
C LEU A 13 -2.01 11.05 -24.42
N PHE A 14 -1.94 11.96 -23.46
CA PHE A 14 -0.78 12.83 -23.27
C PHE A 14 0.08 12.31 -22.10
N LEU A 15 1.20 11.69 -22.42
CA LEU A 15 2.20 11.28 -21.43
C LEU A 15 3.05 12.47 -20.99
N ASN A 16 3.73 12.36 -19.85
CA ASN A 16 4.61 13.40 -19.29
C ASN A 16 3.96 14.79 -19.32
N THR A 17 2.67 14.87 -18.98
CA THR A 17 1.87 16.10 -19.00
C THR A 17 1.11 16.22 -17.69
N THR A 18 1.04 17.41 -17.11
CA THR A 18 0.27 17.69 -15.89
C THR A 18 -0.61 18.92 -16.06
N VAL A 19 -1.69 19.00 -15.28
CA VAL A 19 -2.54 20.20 -15.18
C VAL A 19 -1.83 21.22 -14.29
N THR A 20 -1.64 22.45 -14.79
CA THR A 20 -1.01 23.55 -14.03
C THR A 20 -2.01 24.62 -13.60
N GLU A 21 -3.10 24.80 -14.35
CA GLU A 21 -4.14 25.79 -14.03
C GLU A 21 -5.53 25.28 -14.41
N ILE A 22 -6.53 25.60 -13.59
CA ILE A 22 -7.96 25.41 -13.89
C ILE A 22 -8.53 26.78 -14.26
N VAL A 23 -9.10 26.90 -15.47
CA VAL A 23 -9.54 28.17 -16.04
C VAL A 23 -11.06 28.23 -16.12
N GLY A 24 -11.63 29.30 -15.56
CA GLY A 24 -13.06 29.60 -15.64
C GLY A 24 -13.56 30.38 -14.43
N LYS A 25 -14.75 30.98 -14.53
CA LYS A 25 -15.39 31.72 -13.43
C LYS A 25 -16.79 31.18 -13.17
N GLY A 26 -16.95 30.45 -12.07
CA GLY A 26 -18.22 29.80 -11.70
C GLY A 26 -18.53 28.53 -12.51
N ARG A 27 -17.98 28.39 -13.72
CA ARG A 27 -17.97 27.16 -14.52
C ARG A 27 -16.59 26.98 -15.16
N LEU A 28 -16.19 25.73 -15.36
CA LEU A 28 -14.97 25.37 -16.08
C LEU A 28 -15.09 25.74 -17.56
N GLU A 29 -14.06 26.42 -18.08
CA GLU A 29 -13.92 26.78 -19.50
C GLU A 29 -12.71 26.10 -20.15
N GLY A 30 -11.74 25.69 -19.34
CA GLY A 30 -10.64 24.84 -19.77
C GLY A 30 -9.58 24.65 -18.70
N ILE A 31 -8.46 24.05 -19.11
CA ILE A 31 -7.29 23.83 -18.27
C ILE A 31 -6.03 24.27 -18.99
N ARG A 32 -5.01 24.69 -18.24
CA ARG A 32 -3.64 24.71 -18.75
C ARG A 32 -2.94 23.42 -18.35
N VAL A 33 -2.18 22.90 -19.29
CA VAL A 33 -1.31 21.75 -19.07
C VAL A 33 0.11 22.09 -19.49
N ALA A 34 1.08 21.50 -18.81
CA ALA A 34 2.50 21.62 -19.12
C ALA A 34 3.14 20.24 -19.25
N SER A 35 4.21 20.14 -20.04
CA SER A 35 5.09 18.97 -20.03
C SER A 35 5.79 18.87 -18.68
N VAL A 36 6.08 17.66 -18.20
CA VAL A 36 6.85 17.41 -16.98
C VAL A 36 8.18 16.72 -17.27
N GLY A 37 9.21 17.10 -16.51
CA GLY A 37 10.54 16.48 -16.56
C GLY A 37 10.63 15.17 -15.78
N GLU A 38 11.85 14.61 -15.68
CA GLU A 38 12.11 13.39 -14.91
C GLU A 38 11.82 13.55 -13.41
N ASP A 39 11.98 14.77 -12.89
CA ASP A 39 11.64 15.17 -11.52
C ASP A 39 10.13 15.37 -11.30
N ARG A 40 9.32 15.19 -12.35
CA ARG A 40 7.87 15.44 -12.39
C ARG A 40 7.48 16.90 -12.18
N ALA A 41 8.42 17.83 -12.29
CA ALA A 41 8.13 19.26 -12.25
C ALA A 41 7.64 19.76 -13.61
N PRO A 42 6.69 20.72 -13.66
CA PRO A 42 6.32 21.40 -14.89
C PRO A 42 7.52 22.09 -15.54
N ILE A 43 7.68 21.90 -16.85
CA ILE A 43 8.73 22.57 -17.63
C ILE A 43 8.19 23.94 -18.08
N PRO A 44 8.87 25.05 -17.71
CA PRO A 44 8.48 26.39 -18.17
C PRO A 44 8.34 26.46 -19.69
N ASP A 45 7.47 27.34 -20.17
CA ASP A 45 7.23 27.60 -21.60
C ASP A 45 6.69 26.41 -22.41
N THR A 46 6.29 25.30 -21.76
CA THR A 46 5.60 24.17 -22.40
C THR A 46 4.09 24.19 -22.20
N GLU A 47 3.58 25.26 -21.60
CA GLU A 47 2.17 25.39 -21.27
C GLU A 47 1.30 25.52 -22.51
N ARG A 48 0.17 24.81 -22.51
CA ARG A 48 -0.87 24.94 -23.53
C ARG A 48 -2.25 24.88 -22.90
N PHE A 49 -3.18 25.60 -23.50
CA PHE A 49 -4.57 25.62 -23.10
C PHE A 49 -5.36 24.49 -23.79
N ILE A 50 -6.20 23.80 -23.03
CA ILE A 50 -7.17 22.83 -23.54
C ILE A 50 -8.55 23.29 -23.09
N ALA A 51 -9.41 23.64 -24.05
CA ALA A 51 -10.79 23.98 -23.79
C ALA A 51 -11.55 22.72 -23.34
N CYS A 52 -12.22 22.79 -22.19
CA CYS A 52 -13.08 21.73 -21.68
C CYS A 52 -14.08 22.29 -20.67
N ASP A 53 -15.22 21.61 -20.51
CA ASP A 53 -16.26 21.98 -19.54
C ASP A 53 -16.26 21.08 -18.29
N THR A 54 -15.48 20.00 -18.32
CA THR A 54 -15.39 18.99 -17.26
C THR A 54 -13.95 18.52 -17.08
N LEU A 55 -13.49 18.47 -15.83
CA LEU A 55 -12.20 17.90 -15.42
C LEU A 55 -12.44 16.76 -14.44
N LEU A 56 -12.05 15.55 -14.82
CA LEU A 56 -12.09 14.37 -13.95
C LEU A 56 -10.68 14.07 -13.45
N LEU A 57 -10.46 14.18 -12.14
CA LEU A 57 -9.17 13.90 -11.51
C LEU A 57 -9.15 12.49 -10.93
N SER A 58 -8.25 11.65 -11.46
CA SER A 58 -8.00 10.29 -10.98
C SER A 58 -6.57 10.20 -10.41
N VAL A 59 -6.33 10.91 -9.30
CA VAL A 59 -4.99 11.15 -8.73
C VAL A 59 -4.57 10.15 -7.63
N GLY A 60 -5.25 9.01 -7.55
CA GLY A 60 -5.00 7.99 -6.54
C GLY A 60 -5.79 8.21 -5.24
N LEU A 61 -5.53 7.35 -4.27
CA LEU A 61 -6.22 7.31 -2.98
C LEU A 61 -5.19 7.50 -1.86
N ILE A 62 -5.52 8.31 -0.87
CA ILE A 62 -4.80 8.39 0.40
C ILE A 62 -5.72 7.89 1.52
N PRO A 63 -5.21 7.13 2.50
CA PRO A 63 -6.01 6.76 3.66
C PRO A 63 -6.42 8.00 4.46
N GLU A 64 -7.70 8.11 4.80
CA GLU A 64 -8.14 9.05 5.82
C GLU A 64 -8.16 8.39 7.19
N ASN A 65 -7.34 8.89 8.10
CA ASN A 65 -7.01 8.34 9.40
C ASN A 65 -7.08 9.37 10.55
N GLU A 66 -7.86 10.45 10.39
CA GLU A 66 -8.14 11.41 11.48
C GLU A 66 -8.61 10.70 12.76
N LEU A 67 -9.62 9.82 12.68
CA LEU A 67 -10.10 9.05 13.83
C LEU A 67 -9.03 8.15 14.46
N SER A 68 -8.17 7.54 13.65
CA SER A 68 -7.06 6.71 14.14
C SER A 68 -6.07 7.58 14.92
N ARG A 69 -5.73 8.76 14.40
CA ARG A 69 -4.83 9.72 15.07
C ARG A 69 -5.41 10.23 16.38
N ASP A 70 -6.70 10.60 16.39
CA ASP A 70 -7.39 11.06 17.59
C ASP A 70 -7.48 9.98 18.67
N ALA A 71 -7.57 8.71 18.26
CA ALA A 71 -7.52 7.57 19.17
C ALA A 71 -6.10 7.24 19.69
N GLY A 72 -5.07 7.97 19.26
CA GLY A 72 -3.68 7.74 19.67
C GLY A 72 -2.99 6.58 18.94
N VAL A 73 -3.55 6.12 17.82
CA VAL A 73 -2.96 5.04 17.02
C VAL A 73 -1.67 5.51 16.36
N ALA A 74 -0.58 4.77 16.57
CA ALA A 74 0.65 4.92 15.82
C ALA A 74 0.43 4.68 14.33
N MET A 75 0.88 5.62 13.51
CA MET A 75 0.70 5.62 12.06
C MET A 75 2.00 5.25 11.36
N ASP A 76 1.90 4.46 10.29
CA ASP A 76 3.00 4.18 9.39
C ASP A 76 3.17 5.36 8.41
N PRO A 77 4.34 6.01 8.36
CA PRO A 77 4.54 7.20 7.54
C PRO A 77 4.56 6.91 6.03
N VAL A 78 4.73 5.65 5.62
CA VAL A 78 4.83 5.25 4.22
C VAL A 78 3.46 4.90 3.64
N THR A 79 2.65 4.14 4.38
CA THR A 79 1.28 3.79 3.96
C THR A 79 0.27 4.89 4.30
N GLY A 80 0.53 5.66 5.37
CA GLY A 80 -0.43 6.60 5.94
C GLY A 80 -1.53 5.93 6.78
N GLY A 81 -1.47 4.61 6.96
CA GLY A 81 -2.39 3.79 7.76
C GLY A 81 -1.81 3.41 9.12
N ALA A 82 -2.59 2.67 9.92
CA ALA A 82 -2.16 2.24 11.25
C ALA A 82 -0.96 1.28 11.20
N VAL A 83 -0.07 1.37 12.19
CA VAL A 83 0.88 0.30 12.49
C VAL A 83 0.11 -0.84 13.15
N VAL A 84 0.19 -2.03 12.57
CA VAL A 84 -0.55 -3.22 13.04
C VAL A 84 0.34 -4.44 13.20
N ASN A 85 -0.14 -5.38 14.01
CA ASN A 85 0.41 -6.73 14.10
C ASN A 85 -0.32 -7.73 13.18
N ASP A 86 0.08 -8.99 13.23
CA ASP A 86 -0.50 -10.11 12.45
C ASP A 86 -1.93 -10.52 12.84
N SER A 87 -2.54 -9.80 13.79
CA SER A 87 -3.97 -9.87 14.11
C SER A 87 -4.75 -8.62 13.69
N PHE A 88 -4.10 -7.69 12.97
CA PHE A 88 -4.63 -6.38 12.58
C PHE A 88 -4.92 -5.43 13.75
N MET A 89 -4.49 -5.77 14.97
CA MET A 89 -4.59 -4.87 16.11
C MET A 89 -3.54 -3.77 15.96
N THR A 90 -3.97 -2.54 16.23
CA THR A 90 -3.12 -1.36 16.20
C THR A 90 -2.24 -1.28 17.46
N SER A 91 -1.50 -0.18 17.62
CA SER A 91 -0.78 0.13 18.87
C SER A 91 -1.69 0.47 20.05
N VAL A 92 -2.98 0.68 19.83
CA VAL A 92 -3.98 0.90 20.87
C VAL A 92 -4.80 -0.37 21.04
N ASP A 93 -4.71 -0.96 22.24
CA ASP A 93 -5.38 -2.22 22.58
C ASP A 93 -6.89 -2.16 22.29
N GLY A 94 -7.39 -3.18 21.60
CA GLY A 94 -8.79 -3.27 21.22
C GLY A 94 -9.20 -2.47 19.98
N ILE A 95 -8.29 -1.67 19.40
CA ILE A 95 -8.50 -1.01 18.11
C ILE A 95 -7.83 -1.85 17.02
N PHE A 96 -8.59 -2.19 15.98
CA PHE A 96 -8.15 -2.96 14.82
C PHE A 96 -8.34 -2.14 13.55
N ALA A 97 -7.45 -2.30 12.57
CA ALA A 97 -7.51 -1.60 11.29
C ALA A 97 -7.36 -2.59 10.13
N CYS A 98 -8.17 -2.40 9.08
CA CYS A 98 -8.14 -3.24 7.88
C CYS A 98 -8.70 -2.48 6.67
N GLY A 99 -8.46 -3.01 5.47
CA GLY A 99 -8.91 -2.45 4.21
C GLY A 99 -8.11 -1.20 3.79
N ASN A 100 -8.72 -0.39 2.93
CA ASN A 100 -8.02 0.75 2.30
C ASN A 100 -7.57 1.85 3.28
N VAL A 101 -8.13 1.88 4.50
CA VAL A 101 -7.69 2.80 5.56
C VAL A 101 -6.35 2.35 6.18
N LEU A 102 -6.04 1.05 6.13
CA LEU A 102 -4.75 0.49 6.56
C LEU A 102 -3.70 0.60 5.43
N HIS A 103 -4.08 0.17 4.23
CA HIS A 103 -3.29 0.30 3.01
C HIS A 103 -4.16 0.08 1.77
N VAL A 104 -3.82 0.73 0.66
CA VAL A 104 -4.61 0.61 -0.57
C VAL A 104 -4.41 -0.77 -1.20
N HIS A 105 -5.49 -1.56 -1.24
CA HIS A 105 -5.54 -2.83 -1.95
C HIS A 105 -5.84 -2.64 -3.44
N ASP A 106 -5.34 -3.57 -4.26
CA ASP A 106 -5.56 -3.55 -5.71
C ASP A 106 -6.98 -4.00 -6.10
N LEU A 107 -7.61 -4.87 -5.32
CA LEU A 107 -8.93 -5.45 -5.58
C LEU A 107 -9.80 -5.44 -4.31
N VAL A 108 -11.12 -5.33 -4.50
CA VAL A 108 -12.11 -5.35 -3.41
C VAL A 108 -12.20 -6.69 -2.69
N ASP A 109 -11.92 -7.80 -3.39
CA ASP A 109 -11.87 -9.14 -2.82
C ASP A 109 -10.87 -9.21 -1.66
N TRP A 110 -9.74 -8.54 -1.84
CA TRP A 110 -8.68 -8.49 -0.84
C TRP A 110 -9.04 -7.67 0.38
N VAL A 111 -9.73 -6.55 0.19
CA VAL A 111 -10.30 -5.75 1.27
C VAL A 111 -11.26 -6.62 2.10
N SER A 112 -12.09 -7.41 1.43
CA SER A 112 -13.10 -8.25 2.07
C SER A 112 -12.48 -9.40 2.87
N VAL A 113 -11.45 -10.06 2.31
CA VAL A 113 -10.70 -11.12 3.02
C VAL A 113 -10.01 -10.55 4.27
N GLU A 114 -9.30 -9.42 4.12
CA GLU A 114 -8.59 -8.79 5.24
C GLU A 114 -9.56 -8.35 6.35
N ALA A 115 -10.69 -7.74 5.98
CA ALA A 115 -11.72 -7.32 6.93
C ALA A 115 -12.36 -8.51 7.67
N ALA A 116 -12.59 -9.63 6.97
CA ALA A 116 -13.10 -10.84 7.60
C ALA A 116 -12.10 -11.44 8.61
N GLU A 117 -10.80 -11.38 8.33
CA GLU A 117 -9.75 -11.81 9.27
C GLU A 117 -9.66 -10.87 10.47
N ALA A 118 -9.58 -9.56 10.26
CA ALA A 118 -9.57 -8.56 11.32
C ALA A 118 -10.80 -8.68 12.25
N GLY A 119 -11.99 -8.91 11.68
CA GLY A 119 -13.21 -9.15 12.45
C GLY A 119 -13.14 -10.40 13.33
N LYS A 120 -12.53 -11.50 12.84
CA LYS A 120 -12.31 -12.71 13.65
C LYS A 120 -11.36 -12.44 14.81
N PHE A 121 -10.29 -11.69 14.59
CA PHE A 121 -9.35 -11.33 15.65
C PHE A 121 -9.98 -10.40 16.69
N ALA A 122 -10.75 -9.39 16.26
CA ALA A 122 -11.48 -8.51 17.17
C ALA A 122 -12.49 -9.29 18.02
N ALA A 123 -13.24 -10.23 17.43
CA ALA A 123 -14.15 -11.09 18.17
C ALA A 123 -13.41 -12.02 19.14
N GLY A 124 -12.25 -12.56 18.74
CA GLY A 124 -11.37 -13.37 19.58
C GLY A 124 -10.87 -12.60 20.80
N TYR A 125 -10.41 -11.36 20.60
CA TYR A 125 -9.94 -10.47 21.65
C TYR A 125 -10.99 -10.20 22.74
N VAL A 126 -12.24 -9.94 22.34
CA VAL A 126 -13.33 -9.75 23.32
C VAL A 126 -13.60 -11.04 24.10
N ARG A 127 -13.56 -12.21 23.42
CA ARG A 127 -13.83 -13.52 24.03
C ARG A 127 -12.72 -14.00 24.96
N SER A 128 -11.46 -13.62 24.72
CA SER A 128 -10.32 -13.97 25.59
C SER A 128 -10.21 -13.09 26.84
N GLY A 129 -11.18 -12.21 27.09
CA GLY A 129 -11.10 -11.27 28.22
C GLY A 129 -10.20 -10.07 27.93
N ARG A 130 -10.04 -9.69 26.65
CA ARG A 130 -9.24 -8.54 26.18
C ARG A 130 -7.74 -8.71 26.39
N GLU A 131 -7.26 -9.94 26.32
CA GLU A 131 -5.84 -10.22 26.30
C GLU A 131 -5.25 -9.92 24.91
N ALA A 132 -4.34 -8.95 24.85
CA ALA A 132 -3.59 -8.65 23.64
C ALA A 132 -2.58 -9.77 23.35
N SER A 133 -2.47 -10.19 22.09
CA SER A 133 -1.44 -11.15 21.66
C SER A 133 -0.07 -10.49 21.75
N SER A 134 0.92 -11.19 22.34
CA SER A 134 2.27 -10.65 22.43
C SER A 134 2.95 -10.73 21.06
N CYS A 135 2.85 -9.66 20.28
CA CYS A 135 3.52 -9.56 18.99
C CYS A 135 4.92 -8.98 19.22
N ARG A 136 5.94 -9.80 18.97
CA ARG A 136 7.32 -9.51 19.40
C ARG A 136 8.33 -9.46 18.27
N ILE A 137 7.99 -9.97 17.10
CA ILE A 137 8.92 -10.07 15.97
C ILE A 137 8.63 -8.91 15.02
N PRO A 138 9.42 -7.82 15.05
CA PRO A 138 9.23 -6.70 14.12
C PRO A 138 9.55 -7.15 12.69
N VAL A 139 8.76 -6.66 11.74
CA VAL A 139 8.98 -6.85 10.30
C VAL A 139 9.38 -5.51 9.69
N ARG A 140 10.53 -5.48 9.03
CA ARG A 140 11.11 -4.26 8.47
C ARG A 140 11.25 -4.38 6.95
N PRO A 141 10.87 -3.35 6.19
CA PRO A 141 11.24 -3.28 4.78
C PRO A 141 12.76 -3.05 4.68
N GLY A 142 13.42 -3.88 3.88
CA GLY A 142 14.82 -3.75 3.50
C GLY A 142 14.96 -3.23 2.06
N SER A 143 16.11 -3.51 1.45
CA SER A 143 16.43 -3.04 0.08
C SER A 143 15.35 -3.40 -0.94
N GLY A 144 14.89 -2.40 -1.70
CA GLY A 144 13.91 -2.57 -2.77
C GLY A 144 12.45 -2.70 -2.33
N VAL A 145 12.16 -2.77 -1.03
CA VAL A 145 10.80 -2.86 -0.47
C VAL A 145 10.37 -1.49 0.07
N ARG A 146 9.16 -1.06 -0.28
CA ARG A 146 8.62 0.25 0.11
C ARG A 146 8.04 0.20 1.52
N TYR A 147 7.23 -0.82 1.81
CA TYR A 147 6.64 -1.06 3.12
C TYR A 147 6.23 -2.53 3.24
N THR A 148 5.97 -2.96 4.48
CA THR A 148 5.47 -4.30 4.81
C THR A 148 4.33 -4.20 5.81
N LEU A 149 3.32 -5.05 5.64
CA LEU A 149 2.21 -5.23 6.57
C LEU A 149 2.01 -6.73 6.85
N PRO A 150 1.83 -7.14 8.11
CA PRO A 150 1.92 -6.32 9.32
C PRO A 150 3.37 -5.87 9.62
N GLN A 151 3.53 -4.85 10.46
CA GLN A 151 4.85 -4.39 10.92
C GLN A 151 5.40 -5.24 12.09
N SER A 152 4.57 -6.11 12.66
CA SER A 152 5.03 -7.11 13.64
C SER A 152 4.22 -8.39 13.52
N VAL A 153 4.85 -9.51 13.85
CA VAL A 153 4.20 -10.82 13.90
C VAL A 153 4.36 -11.44 15.28
N SER A 154 3.37 -12.23 15.68
CA SER A 154 3.36 -12.98 16.94
C SER A 154 4.28 -14.20 16.89
N GLY A 155 4.39 -14.84 15.72
CA GLY A 155 5.03 -16.16 15.60
C GLY A 155 4.17 -17.31 16.14
N GLU A 156 2.92 -17.04 16.51
CA GLU A 156 2.01 -18.03 17.11
C GLU A 156 1.09 -18.69 16.08
N ARG A 157 0.97 -18.09 14.89
CA ARG A 157 0.06 -18.46 13.82
C ARG A 157 0.67 -18.21 12.44
N ASP A 158 0.07 -18.82 11.43
CA ASP A 158 0.32 -18.45 10.04
C ASP A 158 -0.21 -17.04 9.79
N CYS A 159 0.50 -16.28 8.96
CA CYS A 159 0.05 -14.94 8.56
C CYS A 159 0.43 -14.65 7.12
N ILE A 160 -0.18 -13.61 6.54
CA ILE A 160 0.17 -13.13 5.21
C ILE A 160 0.94 -11.81 5.37
N LEU A 161 2.16 -11.80 4.84
CA LEU A 161 2.93 -10.58 4.67
C LEU A 161 2.55 -9.92 3.35
N SER A 162 1.96 -8.73 3.42
CA SER A 162 1.64 -7.87 2.28
C SER A 162 2.70 -6.77 2.13
N LEU A 163 3.14 -6.49 0.91
CA LEU A 163 4.17 -5.48 0.64
C LEU A 163 4.02 -4.85 -0.74
N ARG A 164 4.65 -3.69 -0.92
CA ARG A 164 4.91 -3.10 -2.25
C ARG A 164 6.40 -2.86 -2.42
N VAL A 165 6.89 -3.02 -3.64
CA VAL A 165 8.28 -2.68 -3.99
C VAL A 165 8.45 -1.18 -4.22
N ALA A 166 9.66 -0.67 -4.00
CA ALA A 166 9.96 0.75 -4.18
C ALA A 166 10.15 1.16 -5.66
N ALA A 167 10.56 0.22 -6.50
CA ALA A 167 10.87 0.43 -7.91
C ALA A 167 10.45 -0.78 -8.76
N PRO A 168 10.28 -0.62 -10.09
CA PRO A 168 10.03 -1.75 -10.96
C PRO A 168 11.27 -2.66 -11.08
N TRP A 169 11.07 -3.97 -11.04
CA TRP A 169 12.14 -4.96 -11.21
C TRP A 169 11.72 -6.08 -12.17
N ARG A 170 12.71 -6.80 -12.71
CA ARG A 170 12.52 -8.00 -13.53
C ARG A 170 13.42 -9.12 -13.04
N ASN A 171 12.93 -10.35 -13.08
CA ASN A 171 13.67 -11.57 -12.71
C ASN A 171 14.37 -11.42 -11.34
N ARG A 172 13.57 -11.09 -10.33
CA ARG A 172 14.01 -10.92 -8.94
C ARG A 172 13.20 -11.81 -8.02
N CYS A 173 13.66 -11.96 -6.80
CA CYS A 173 12.92 -12.60 -5.74
C CYS A 173 12.71 -11.66 -4.57
N ILE A 174 11.62 -11.87 -3.85
CA ILE A 174 11.41 -11.26 -2.56
C ILE A 174 11.81 -12.29 -1.52
N VAL A 175 12.68 -11.89 -0.61
CA VAL A 175 13.22 -12.77 0.43
C VAL A 175 12.88 -12.17 1.79
N VAL A 176 12.35 -13.00 2.68
CA VAL A 176 12.09 -12.67 4.07
C VAL A 176 13.16 -13.38 4.91
N LYS A 177 13.96 -12.63 5.66
CA LYS A 177 15.08 -13.16 6.45
C LYS A 177 14.97 -12.79 7.92
N SER A 178 15.49 -13.65 8.79
CA SER A 178 15.78 -13.36 10.20
C SER A 178 17.29 -13.51 10.40
N GLY A 179 18.02 -12.39 10.33
CA GLY A 179 19.49 -12.43 10.20
C GLY A 179 19.88 -13.12 8.89
N GLU A 180 20.74 -14.14 8.96
CA GLU A 180 21.15 -14.92 7.78
C GLU A 180 20.13 -16.01 7.38
N ARG A 181 19.14 -16.31 8.24
CA ARG A 181 18.17 -17.38 7.98
C ARG A 181 17.08 -16.88 7.03
N GLU A 182 16.92 -17.55 5.90
CA GLU A 182 15.76 -17.37 5.02
C GLU A 182 14.50 -18.01 5.63
N VAL A 183 13.45 -17.20 5.80
CA VAL A 183 12.14 -17.59 6.35
C VAL A 183 11.15 -17.88 5.22
N ALA A 184 11.18 -17.07 4.16
CA ALA A 184 10.35 -17.27 2.97
C ALA A 184 11.00 -16.65 1.74
N ARG A 185 10.68 -17.18 0.56
CA ARG A 185 11.11 -16.66 -0.73
C ARG A 185 10.01 -16.77 -1.75
N LYS A 186 9.85 -15.71 -2.55
CA LYS A 186 8.93 -15.68 -3.69
C LYS A 186 9.65 -15.17 -4.93
N LYS A 187 9.75 -16.00 -5.97
CA LYS A 187 10.30 -15.59 -7.27
C LYS A 187 9.23 -14.89 -8.07
N GLU A 188 9.58 -13.75 -8.68
CA GLU A 188 8.66 -12.95 -9.49
C GLU A 188 9.36 -12.53 -10.79
N MET A 189 8.70 -12.77 -11.93
CA MET A 189 9.24 -12.37 -13.23
C MET A 189 9.25 -10.85 -13.38
N ARG A 190 8.25 -10.18 -12.80
CA ARG A 190 8.08 -8.74 -12.83
C ARG A 190 7.55 -8.29 -11.47
N LEU A 191 8.17 -7.24 -10.94
CA LEU A 191 7.72 -6.54 -9.75
C LEU A 191 7.35 -5.11 -10.16
N HIS A 192 6.18 -4.64 -9.74
CA HIS A 192 5.71 -3.30 -10.04
C HIS A 192 5.27 -2.59 -8.75
N PRO A 193 5.67 -1.32 -8.51
CA PRO A 193 5.29 -0.61 -7.27
C PRO A 193 3.78 -0.48 -7.06
N ALA A 194 3.01 -0.44 -8.15
CA ALA A 194 1.55 -0.37 -8.11
C ALA A 194 0.86 -1.73 -7.89
N GLU A 195 1.60 -2.83 -7.77
CA GLU A 195 1.03 -4.15 -7.48
C GLU A 195 1.41 -4.58 -6.05
N MET A 196 0.42 -5.05 -5.30
CA MET A 196 0.60 -5.59 -3.96
C MET A 196 1.09 -7.04 -4.06
N ILE A 197 2.19 -7.34 -3.38
CA ILE A 197 2.69 -8.70 -3.26
C ILE A 197 2.29 -9.27 -1.91
N ARG A 198 1.86 -10.53 -1.92
CA ARG A 198 1.59 -11.34 -0.72
C ARG A 198 2.55 -12.52 -0.62
N ILE A 199 3.07 -12.73 0.58
CA ILE A 199 3.94 -13.84 0.95
C ILE A 199 3.33 -14.52 2.18
N PRO A 200 2.88 -15.78 2.08
CA PRO A 200 2.45 -16.52 3.25
C PRO A 200 3.66 -16.84 4.13
N LEU A 201 3.54 -16.57 5.43
CA LEU A 201 4.52 -16.92 6.45
C LEU A 201 3.93 -18.03 7.33
N LYS A 202 4.67 -19.13 7.43
CA LYS A 202 4.29 -20.27 8.28
C LYS A 202 4.79 -20.08 9.69
N LYS A 203 3.94 -20.41 10.66
CA LYS A 203 4.28 -20.37 12.10
C LYS A 203 5.63 -21.05 12.38
N GLU A 204 5.86 -22.21 11.79
CA GLU A 204 7.07 -23.01 12.01
C GLU A 204 8.33 -22.27 11.53
N ALA A 205 8.21 -21.50 10.45
CA ALA A 205 9.30 -20.72 9.90
C ALA A 205 9.63 -19.49 10.77
N LEU A 206 8.63 -18.97 11.50
CA LEU A 206 8.78 -17.83 12.42
C LEU A 206 9.43 -18.21 13.76
N SER A 207 9.44 -19.50 14.10
CA SER A 207 10.02 -19.99 15.36
C SER A 207 11.51 -19.62 15.48
N GLY A 208 11.86 -18.99 16.61
CA GLY A 208 13.22 -18.53 16.90
C GLY A 208 13.65 -17.25 16.18
N CYS A 209 12.78 -16.60 15.42
CA CYS A 209 13.09 -15.32 14.80
C CYS A 209 12.98 -14.18 15.82
N SER A 210 13.99 -13.31 15.86
CA SER A 210 13.97 -12.10 16.69
C SER A 210 13.47 -10.86 15.94
N SER A 211 13.63 -10.85 14.61
CA SER A 211 13.17 -9.82 13.70
C SER A 211 13.10 -10.38 12.28
N LEU A 212 12.32 -9.75 11.42
CA LEU A 212 12.24 -10.08 9.99
C LEU A 212 12.62 -8.86 9.16
N GLU A 213 13.44 -9.08 8.14
CA GLU A 213 13.74 -8.11 7.10
C GLU A 213 13.28 -8.65 5.75
N VAL A 214 12.69 -7.78 4.92
CA VAL A 214 12.13 -8.16 3.62
C VAL A 214 12.86 -7.40 2.52
N THR A 215 13.53 -8.12 1.63
CA THR A 215 14.39 -7.55 0.58
C THR A 215 13.97 -8.02 -0.81
N VAL A 216 14.31 -7.23 -1.82
CA VAL A 216 14.31 -7.65 -3.22
C VAL A 216 15.74 -8.04 -3.61
N GLU A 217 15.93 -9.27 -4.08
CA GLU A 217 17.21 -9.88 -4.45
C GLU A 217 17.22 -10.41 -5.90
#